data_AF-A0AAQ3PH58-F1
#
_entry.id   AF-A0AAQ3PH58-F1
#
_cell.length_a   1.000
_cell.length_b   1.000
_cell.length_c   1.000
_cell.angle_alpha   90.00
_cell.angle_beta   90.00
_cell.angle_gamma   90.00
#
_symmetry.space_group_name_H-M   'P 1'
#
loop_
_entity.id
_entity.type
_entity.pdbx_description
1 polymer ?
#
loop_
_entity_poly.entity_id
_entity_poly.type
_entity_poly.pdbx_seq_one_letter_code
_entity_poly.pdbx_strand_id
1 'polypeptide(L)'
;MVLQGLKPRIFNQLNKFSGRWTEELPSILWSLRTTPSHSTGFTPFFLAYGSEAVLPTDIEYGAPRVTNYDEGRAKDAQQDTVD
;
A
#
# COMPACT_ATOMS: atom_id res chain seq x y z
N MET A 1 -33.21 -27.30 -11.57
CA MET A 1 -32.16 -28.32 -11.84
C MET A 1 -30.76 -27.73 -11.91
N VAL A 2 -30.54 -26.61 -12.61
CA VAL A 2 -29.20 -25.97 -12.78
C VAL A 2 -28.56 -25.49 -11.46
N LEU A 3 -29.34 -24.84 -10.58
CA LEU A 3 -28.82 -24.29 -9.32
C LEU A 3 -28.24 -25.36 -8.38
N GLN A 4 -28.83 -26.56 -8.37
CA GLN A 4 -28.37 -27.71 -7.56
C GLN A 4 -27.01 -28.23 -8.04
N GLY A 5 -26.69 -28.09 -9.34
CA GLY A 5 -25.38 -28.45 -9.89
C GLY A 5 -24.32 -27.36 -9.73
N LEU A 6 -24.72 -26.09 -9.71
CA LEU A 6 -23.80 -24.95 -9.59
C LEU A 6 -23.33 -24.70 -8.15
N LYS A 7 -24.23 -24.87 -7.16
CA LYS A 7 -23.94 -24.57 -5.75
C LYS A 7 -22.73 -25.36 -5.19
N PRO A 8 -22.57 -26.68 -5.43
CA PRO A 8 -21.41 -27.41 -4.92
C PRO A 8 -20.10 -27.03 -5.63
N ARG A 9 -20.17 -26.64 -6.90
CA ARG A 9 -19.00 -26.35 -7.74
C ARG A 9 -18.43 -24.97 -7.48
N ILE A 10 -19.30 -23.97 -7.34
CA ILE A 10 -18.90 -22.57 -7.21
C ILE A 10 -19.00 -22.15 -5.76
N PHE A 11 -20.21 -22.19 -5.20
CA PHE A 11 -20.47 -21.65 -3.86
C PHE A 11 -19.65 -22.39 -2.79
N ASN A 12 -19.68 -23.72 -2.73
CA ASN A 12 -18.93 -24.45 -1.70
C ASN A 12 -17.40 -24.29 -1.84
N GLN A 13 -16.88 -24.21 -3.07
CA GLN A 13 -15.46 -24.01 -3.32
C GLN A 13 -15.02 -22.62 -2.83
N LEU A 14 -15.76 -21.57 -3.17
CA LEU A 14 -15.49 -20.20 -2.72
C LEU A 14 -15.73 -20.02 -1.21
N ASN A 15 -16.73 -20.69 -0.65
CA ASN A 15 -17.08 -20.54 0.76
C ASN A 15 -15.94 -20.99 1.70
N LYS A 16 -15.10 -21.94 1.27
CA LYS A 16 -13.87 -22.34 2.00
C LYS A 16 -12.86 -21.20 2.17
N PHE A 17 -12.89 -20.22 1.28
CA PHE A 17 -11.96 -19.07 1.29
C PHE A 17 -12.62 -17.77 1.79
N SER A 18 -13.93 -17.79 2.07
CA SER A 18 -14.71 -16.60 2.44
C SER A 18 -14.15 -15.84 3.65
N GLY A 19 -13.60 -16.54 4.65
CA GLY A 19 -12.96 -15.93 5.82
C GLY A 19 -11.50 -15.50 5.63
N ARG A 20 -10.80 -16.08 4.64
CA ARG A 20 -9.38 -15.79 4.38
C ARG A 20 -9.20 -14.40 3.77
N TRP A 21 -10.20 -13.90 3.04
CA TRP A 21 -10.13 -12.55 2.46
C TRP A 21 -9.98 -11.48 3.54
N THR A 22 -10.70 -11.59 4.66
CA THR A 22 -10.62 -10.66 5.78
C THR A 22 -9.24 -10.66 6.46
N GLU A 23 -8.54 -11.80 6.47
CA GLU A 23 -7.19 -11.91 7.02
C GLU A 23 -6.15 -11.25 6.10
N GLU A 24 -6.31 -11.37 4.79
CA GLU A 24 -5.38 -10.81 3.79
C GLU A 24 -5.63 -9.34 3.47
N LEU A 25 -6.85 -8.84 3.72
CA LEU A 25 -7.28 -7.50 3.34
C LEU A 25 -6.35 -6.38 3.84
N PRO A 26 -5.85 -6.38 5.10
CA PRO A 26 -4.92 -5.36 5.56
C PRO A 26 -3.62 -5.34 4.74
N SER A 27 -3.06 -6.51 4.43
CA SER A 27 -1.83 -6.66 3.64
C SER A 27 -2.01 -6.15 2.21
N ILE A 28 -3.15 -6.48 1.60
CA ILE A 28 -3.50 -6.03 0.24
C ILE A 28 -3.67 -4.50 0.20
N LEU A 29 -4.41 -3.95 1.16
CA LEU A 29 -4.61 -2.51 1.26
C LEU A 29 -3.30 -1.76 1.49
N TRP A 30 -2.41 -2.32 2.31
CA TRP A 30 -1.08 -1.76 2.52
C TRP A 30 -0.26 -1.74 1.23
N SER A 31 -0.15 -2.90 0.56
CA SER A 31 0.58 -3.03 -0.71
C SER A 31 0.08 -2.05 -1.78
N LEU A 32 -1.24 -1.88 -1.90
CA LEU A 32 -1.83 -0.94 -2.85
C LEU A 32 -1.48 0.51 -2.53
N ARG A 33 -1.39 0.86 -1.24
CA ARG A 33 -1.04 2.22 -0.81
C ARG A 33 0.43 2.55 -1.00
N THR A 34 1.32 1.56 -0.89
CA THR A 34 2.78 1.76 -0.90
C THR A 34 3.46 1.34 -2.19
N THR A 35 2.72 0.85 -3.18
CA THR A 35 3.27 0.50 -4.50
C THR A 35 3.07 1.67 -5.47
N PRO A 36 4.11 2.09 -6.23
CA PRO A 36 3.97 3.13 -7.23
C PRO A 36 2.93 2.78 -8.30
N SER A 37 2.04 3.72 -8.62
CA SER A 37 1.11 3.56 -9.72
C SER A 37 1.86 3.66 -11.06
N HIS A 38 1.51 2.80 -12.02
CA HIS A 38 2.06 2.86 -13.37
C HIS A 38 1.72 4.18 -14.09
N SER A 39 0.59 4.81 -13.77
CA SER A 39 0.16 6.04 -14.44
C SER A 39 0.88 7.30 -13.96
N THR A 40 1.22 7.37 -12.67
CA THR A 40 1.79 8.58 -12.05
C THR A 40 3.23 8.39 -11.58
N GLY A 41 3.70 7.16 -11.43
CA GLY A 41 5.01 6.84 -10.85
C GLY A 41 5.09 7.05 -9.34
N PHE A 42 4.03 7.56 -8.71
CA PHE A 42 3.97 7.82 -7.26
C PHE A 42 3.08 6.80 -6.55
N THR A 43 3.36 6.57 -5.27
CA THR A 43 2.49 5.73 -4.44
C THR A 43 1.23 6.50 -4.04
N PRO A 44 0.07 5.85 -3.88
CA PRO A 44 -1.12 6.50 -3.37
C PRO A 44 -0.93 7.11 -1.97
N PHE A 45 -0.07 6.52 -1.13
CA PHE A 45 0.26 7.07 0.18
C PHE A 45 0.97 8.42 0.06
N PHE A 46 1.96 8.54 -0.82
CA PHE A 46 2.63 9.80 -1.11
C PHE A 46 1.65 10.87 -1.58
N LEU A 47 0.73 10.53 -2.49
CA LEU A 47 -0.27 11.47 -2.99
C LEU A 47 -1.25 11.95 -1.91
N ALA A 48 -1.54 11.12 -0.90
CA ALA A 48 -2.47 11.47 0.17
C ALA A 48 -1.81 12.30 1.29
N TYR A 49 -0.55 12.00 1.63
CA TYR A 49 0.13 12.58 2.80
C TYR A 49 1.32 13.48 2.46
N GLY A 50 1.72 13.56 1.19
CA GLY A 50 2.87 14.35 0.74
C GLY A 50 4.24 13.72 1.04
N SER A 51 4.28 12.51 1.60
CA SER A 51 5.51 11.79 1.93
C SER A 51 5.32 10.28 1.80
N GLU A 52 6.39 9.55 1.49
CA GLU A 52 6.33 8.10 1.34
C GLU A 52 6.13 7.38 2.68
N ALA A 53 5.42 6.24 2.66
CA ALA A 53 5.20 5.43 3.86
C ALA A 53 6.51 4.85 4.40
N VAL A 54 6.62 4.70 5.72
CA VAL A 54 7.70 3.92 6.34
C VAL A 54 7.36 2.43 6.34
N LEU A 55 8.08 1.65 5.54
CA LEU A 55 7.86 0.21 5.43
C LEU A 55 8.57 -0.53 6.57
N PRO A 56 8.08 -1.70 6.98
CA PRO A 56 8.79 -2.55 7.95
C PRO A 56 10.23 -2.87 7.55
N THR A 57 10.48 -3.08 6.25
CA THR A 57 11.83 -3.28 5.71
C THR A 57 12.72 -2.06 5.89
N ASP A 58 12.16 -0.86 5.85
CA ASP A 58 12.91 0.37 6.08
C ASP A 58 13.36 0.50 7.54
N ILE A 59 12.64 -0.13 8.47
CA ILE A 59 13.02 -0.17 9.89
C ILE A 59 14.12 -1.20 10.10
N GLU A 60 14.02 -2.36 9.45
CA GLU A 60 14.97 -3.46 9.60
C GLU A 60 16.32 -3.19 8.91
N TYR A 61 16.29 -2.64 7.70
CA TYR A 61 17.49 -2.44 6.86
C TYR A 61 17.92 -0.97 6.78
N GLY A 62 17.16 -0.07 7.40
CA GLY A 62 17.35 1.37 7.30
C GLY A 62 16.69 1.94 6.04
N ALA A 63 15.94 3.03 6.21
CA ALA A 63 15.37 3.76 5.10
C ALA A 63 16.42 4.73 4.55
N PRO A 64 16.79 4.68 3.25
CA PRO A 64 17.68 5.67 2.65
C PRO A 64 17.21 7.11 2.86
N ARG A 65 15.89 7.32 2.87
CA ARG A 65 15.27 8.62 3.14
C ARG A 65 15.46 9.13 4.58
N VAL A 66 15.61 8.23 5.55
CA VAL A 66 15.88 8.58 6.95
C VAL A 66 17.37 8.79 7.15
N THR A 67 18.21 7.93 6.59
CA THR A 67 19.68 8.05 6.71
C THR A 67 20.22 9.28 5.99
N ASN A 68 19.59 9.67 4.88
CA ASN A 68 20.01 10.80 4.06
C ASN A 68 19.17 12.06 4.34
N TYR A 69 18.35 12.06 5.39
CA TYR A 69 17.56 13.24 5.77
C TYR A 69 18.49 14.35 6.24
N ASP A 70 18.35 15.53 5.62
CA ASP A 70 19.07 16.74 5.98
C ASP A 70 18.04 17.82 6.32
N GLU A 71 18.01 18.21 7.60
CA GLU A 71 17.07 19.21 8.11
C GLU A 71 17.26 20.59 7.48
N GLY A 72 18.50 20.98 7.14
CA GLY A 72 18.79 22.26 6.51
C GLY A 72 18.19 22.31 5.12
N ARG A 73 18.48 21.28 4.31
CA ARG A 73 17.94 21.15 2.96
C ARG A 73 16.42 21.01 2.92
N ALA A 74 15.83 20.34 3.91
CA ALA A 74 14.38 20.19 4.01
C ALA A 74 13.68 21.53 4.30
N LYS A 75 14.28 22.39 5.14
CA LYS A 75 13.75 23.73 5.44
C LYS A 75 13.84 24.65 4.23
N ASP A 76 14.94 24.62 3.49
CA ASP A 76 15.13 25.44 2.30
C ASP A 76 14.09 25.08 1.21
N ALA A 77 13.84 23.78 1.00
CA ALA A 77 12.83 23.31 0.06
C ALA A 77 11.38 23.69 0.46
N GLN A 78 11.11 23.85 1.76
CA GLN A 78 9.82 24.35 2.24
C GLN A 78 9.67 25.86 1.99
N GLN A 79 10.75 26.63 2.06
CA GLN A 79 10.73 28.07 1.80
C GLN A 79 10.45 28.36 0.31
N ASP A 80 11.08 27.63 -0.61
CA ASP A 80 10.97 27.79 -2.07
C ASP A 80 9.56 27.49 -2.64
N THR A 81 8.69 26.80 -1.89
CA THR A 81 7.31 26.51 -2.32
C THR A 81 6.29 27.56 -1.88
N VAL A 82 6.71 28.51 -1.03
CA VAL A 82 5.85 29.54 -0.44
C VAL A 82 6.05 30.90 -1.10
N ASP A 83 7.15 31.10 -1.86
CA ASP A 83 7.43 32.30 -2.66
C ASP A 83 6.77 32.27 -4.06
#